data_AF-A0A950CIB3-F1
#
_entry.id   AF-A0A950CIB3-F1
#
_cell.length_a   1.000
_cell.length_b   1.000
_cell.length_c   1.000
_cell.angle_alpha   90.00
_cell.angle_beta   90.00
_cell.angle_gamma   90.00
#
_symmetry.space_group_name_H-M   'P 1'
#
loop_
_entity.id
_entity.type
_entity.pdbx_description
1 polymer ?
#
loop_
_entity_poly.entity_id
_entity_poly.type
_entity_poly.pdbx_seq_one_letter_code
_entity_poly.pdbx_strand_id
1 'polypeptide(L)' 'MVVTPGLFERYRALLSRAALLQVEGPLQKVESVIHVRARRFRELTIPAQLPPARDFH' A
#
# COMPACT_ATOMS: atom_id res chain seq x y z
N MET A 1 4.38 6.05 -4.72
CA MET A 1 2.95 6.38 -4.55
C MET A 1 2.79 7.88 -4.43
N VAL A 2 1.74 8.46 -5.01
CA VAL A 2 1.38 9.89 -4.83
C VAL A 2 0.06 9.96 -4.05
N VAL A 3 0.04 10.73 -2.97
CA VAL A 3 -1.13 10.94 -2.09
C VAL A 3 -1.41 12.44 -2.05
N THR A 4 -2.67 12.84 -2.24
CA THR A 4 -3.04 14.26 -2.12
C THR A 4 -3.16 14.67 -0.65
N PRO A 5 -2.96 15.95 -0.29
CA PRO A 5 -3.04 16.39 1.11
C PRO A 5 -4.36 16.02 1.80
N GLY A 6 -5.50 16.24 1.14
CA GLY A 6 -6.81 15.90 1.72
C GLY A 6 -7.02 14.39 1.91
N LEU A 7 -6.42 13.56 1.05
CA LEU A 7 -6.45 12.11 1.20
C LEU A 7 -5.51 11.66 2.31
N PHE A 8 -4.34 12.29 2.43
CA PHE A 8 -3.39 12.01 3.51
C PHE A 8 -4.01 12.29 4.88
N GLU A 9 -4.60 13.47 5.09
CA GLU A 9 -5.20 13.82 6.38
C GLU A 9 -6.33 12.85 6.77
N ARG A 10 -7.15 12.42 5.79
CA ARG A 10 -8.21 11.43 6.03
C ARG A 10 -7.67 10.07 6.51
N TYR A 11 -6.52 9.64 5.99
CA TYR A 11 -5.95 8.31 6.28
C TYR A 11 -4.69 8.38 7.14
N ARG A 12 -4.41 9.53 7.78
CA ARG A 12 -3.14 9.81 8.47
C ARG A 12 -2.76 8.74 9.49
N ALA A 13 -3.72 8.28 10.29
CA ALA A 13 -3.49 7.25 11.30
C ALA A 13 -3.14 5.90 10.66
N LEU A 14 -3.84 5.51 9.61
CA LEU A 14 -3.60 4.27 8.86
C LEU A 14 -2.22 4.31 8.18
N LEU A 15 -1.91 5.42 7.49
CA LEU A 15 -0.65 5.58 6.76
C LEU A 15 0.59 5.64 7.66
N SER A 16 0.43 6.04 8.93
CA SER A 16 1.55 6.14 9.88
C SER A 16 1.78 4.90 10.73
N ARG A 17 0.78 4.02 10.85
CA ARG A 17 0.82 2.89 11.80
C ARG A 17 0.80 1.52 11.16
N ALA A 18 0.20 1.38 9.98
CA ALA A 18 0.10 0.09 9.32
C ALA A 18 1.48 -0.43 8.91
N ALA A 19 1.79 -1.66 9.29
CA ALA A 19 3.03 -2.32 8.89
C ALA A 19 3.06 -2.62 7.38
N LEU A 20 1.90 -2.96 6.81
CA LEU A 20 1.71 -3.15 5.38
C LEU A 20 0.42 -2.49 4.90
N LEU A 21 0.47 -1.93 3.70
CA LEU A 21 -0.66 -1.25 3.09
C LEU A 21 -0.88 -1.72 1.67
N GLN A 22 -2.12 -2.11 1.38
CA GLN A 22 -2.62 -2.19 0.02
C GLN A 22 -3.05 -0.79 -0.43
N VAL A 23 -2.54 -0.39 -1.59
CA VAL A 23 -2.81 0.91 -2.21
C VAL A 23 -3.43 0.68 -3.58
N GLU A 24 -4.60 1.26 -3.81
CA GLU A 24 -5.28 1.20 -5.09
C GLU A 24 -5.37 2.57 -5.76
N GLY A 25 -5.16 2.59 -7.07
CA GLY A 25 -5.27 3.80 -7.88
C GLY A 25 -4.69 3.62 -9.28
N PRO A 26 -4.92 4.59 -10.18
CA PRO A 26 -4.33 4.56 -11.50
C PRO A 26 -2.80 4.65 -11.42
N LEU A 27 -2.15 3.89 -12.30
CA LEU A 27 -0.72 3.99 -12.52
C LEU A 27 -0.40 5.27 -13.30
N GLN A 28 0.73 5.86 -12.95
CA GLN A 28 1.30 7.01 -13.62
C GLN A 28 2.78 6.76 -13.82
N LYS A 29 3.30 7.02 -15.02
CA LYS A 29 4.73 7.05 -15.28
C LYS A 29 5.19 8.50 -15.24
N VAL A 30 6.05 8.84 -14.30
CA VAL A 30 6.63 10.19 -14.13
C VAL A 30 8.14 10.02 -14.08
N GLU A 31 8.87 10.72 -14.94
CA GLU A 31 10.35 10.67 -14.98
C GLU A 31 10.89 9.22 -15.02
N SER A 32 10.25 8.36 -15.81
CA SER A 32 10.55 6.93 -15.93
C SER A 32 10.22 6.06 -14.69
N VAL A 33 9.73 6.64 -13.60
CA VAL A 33 9.28 5.92 -12.40
C VAL A 33 7.77 5.66 -12.48
N ILE A 34 7.35 4.45 -12.10
CA ILE A 34 5.93 4.10 -12.01
C ILE A 34 5.43 4.43 -10.59
N HIS A 35 4.40 5.27 -10.52
CA HIS A 35 3.71 5.65 -9.29
C HIS A 35 2.25 5.20 -9.35
N VAL A 36 1.69 4.83 -8.21
CA VAL A 36 0.23 4.74 -8.03
C VAL A 36 -0.27 6.08 -7.49
N ARG A 37 -1.27 6.70 -8.13
CA ARG A 37 -2.00 7.83 -7.57
C ARG A 37 -3.08 7.29 -6.63
N ALA A 38 -2.83 7.33 -5.33
CA ALA A 38 -3.66 6.64 -4.37
C ALA A 38 -5.10 7.19 -4.36
N ARG A 39 -6.07 6.27 -4.27
CA ARG A 39 -7.50 6.57 -4.09
C ARG A 39 -8.09 5.84 -2.89
N ARG A 40 -7.57 4.66 -2.57
CA ARG A 40 -7.99 3.85 -1.42
C ARG A 40 -6.80 3.20 -0.75
N PHE A 41 -6.95 2.99 0.56
CA PHE A 41 -5.97 2.33 1.40
C PHE A 41 -6.66 1.24 2.21
N ARG A 42 -5.93 0.14 2.41
CA ARG A 42 -6.33 -0.93 3.31
C ARG A 42 -5.09 -1.46 4.01
N GLU A 43 -5.17 -1.62 5.33
CA GLU A 43 -4.12 -2.32 6.08
C GLU A 43 -4.12 -3.79 5.69
N LEU A 44 -2.93 -4.31 5.43
CA LEU A 44 -2.70 -5.74 5.27
C LEU A 44 -2.12 -6.26 6.57
N THR A 45 -2.85 -7.17 7.21
CA THR A 45 -2.35 -7.88 8.39
C THR A 45 -1.60 -9.12 7.93
N ILE A 46 -0.34 -9.26 8.35
CA ILE A 46 0.39 -10.52 8.17
C ILE A 46 -0.06 -11.47 9.28
N PRO A 47 -0.53 -12.69 8.97
CA PRO A 47 -0.81 -13.69 9.99
C PRO A 47 0.45 -13.96 10.82
N ALA A 48 0.33 -14.04 12.14
CA ALA A 48 1.46 -14.30 13.04
C ALA A 48 2.16 -15.65 12.77
N GLN A 49 1.44 -16.59 12.15
CA GLN A 49 2.01 -17.83 11.60
C GLN A 49 2.02 -17.74 10.08
N LEU A 50 3.23 -17.59 9.52
CA LEU A 50 3.47 -17.87 8.13
C LEU A 50 3.20 -19.36 7.88
N PRO A 51 2.43 -19.73 6.85
CA PRO A 51 2.31 -21.14 6.47
C PRO A 51 3.72 -21.71 6.20
N PRO A 52 3.96 -23.00 6.48
CA PRO A 52 5.25 -23.63 6.20
C PRO A 52 5.65 -23.37 4.75
N ALA A 53 6.93 -23.03 4.54
CA ALA A 53 7.48 -22.76 3.22
C ALA A 53 7.14 -23.93 2.30
N ARG A 54 6.44 -23.64 1.20
CA ARG A 54 6.13 -24.62 0.18
C ARG A 54 7.20 -24.52 -0.89
N ASP A 55 8.03 -25.54 -0.99
CA ASP A 55 8.96 -25.68 -2.10
C ASP A 55 8.15 -25.96 -3.37
N PHE A 56 8.36 -25.16 -4.40
CA PHE A 56 7.84 -25.41 -5.74
C PHE A 56 8.97 -26.11 -6.52
N HIS A 57 8.82 -27.41 -6.79
CA HIS A 57 9.68 -28.20 -7.68
C HIS A 57 9.14 -28.16 -9.10
#